data_AF-A0A1H7FZ18-F1
#
_entry.id   AF-A0A1H7FZ18-F1
#
_cell.length_a   1.000
_cell.length_b   1.000
_cell.length_c   1.000
_cell.angle_alpha   90.00
_cell.angle_beta   90.00
_cell.angle_gamma   90.00
#
_symmetry.space_group_name_H-M   'P 1'
#
loop_
_entity.id
_entity.type
_entity.pdbx_description
1 polymer ?
#
loop_
_entity_poly.entity_id
_entity_poly.type
_entity_poly.pdbx_seq_one_letter_code
_entity_poly.pdbx_strand_id
1 'polypeptide(L)'
;MAYDGEELNVCMAKAFEFDKTTAVTVSGDTWNPCGHMILQVGAAAPYYFHVAGIRSRPKYMREDGFKRYLKEHKKRVLSRVAVPIKYPEKAQAKVDELMSKPWTWMVLPNNCAGFLESIVQAGGSSAGLYLNCPTLEKFR
;
A
#
# COMPACT_ATOMS: atom_id res chain seq x y z
N MET A 1 -9.79 5.54 18.68
CA MET A 1 -9.55 4.62 17.55
C MET A 1 -8.16 4.94 17.02
N ALA A 2 -7.35 3.94 16.69
CA ALA A 2 -6.02 4.19 16.12
C ALA A 2 -6.17 4.76 14.69
N TYR A 3 -5.19 5.56 14.25
CA TYR A 3 -5.22 6.24 12.96
C TYR A 3 -4.84 5.30 11.81
N ASP A 4 -5.81 5.04 10.91
CA ASP A 4 -5.68 4.17 9.73
C ASP A 4 -5.46 4.92 8.40
N GLY A 5 -5.32 6.25 8.43
CA GLY A 5 -5.24 7.07 7.22
C GLY A 5 -6.55 7.69 6.75
N GLU A 6 -6.47 8.39 5.62
CA GLU A 6 -7.55 9.17 5.04
C GLU A 6 -8.12 8.50 3.78
N GLU A 7 -9.36 8.85 3.41
CA GLU A 7 -9.91 8.46 2.12
C GLU A 7 -9.51 9.48 1.06
N LEU A 8 -9.08 9.00 -0.10
CA LEU A 8 -8.77 9.87 -1.23
C LEU A 8 -10.08 10.30 -1.91
N ASN A 9 -10.71 11.32 -1.33
CA ASN A 9 -11.96 11.92 -1.82
C ASN A 9 -11.72 13.18 -2.66
N VAL A 10 -10.48 13.40 -3.12
CA VAL A 10 -10.08 14.58 -3.87
C VAL A 10 -9.31 14.17 -5.13
N CYS A 11 -9.59 14.85 -6.24
CA CYS A 11 -8.72 14.79 -7.42
C CYS A 11 -7.47 15.63 -7.13
N MET A 12 -6.31 14.97 -7.10
CA MET A 12 -5.04 15.66 -6.97
C MET A 12 -4.74 16.44 -8.26
N ALA A 13 -4.35 17.71 -8.14
CA ALA A 13 -3.98 18.54 -9.30
C ALA A 13 -2.71 18.05 -10.02
N LYS A 14 -1.91 17.20 -9.36
CA LYS A 14 -0.71 16.56 -9.90
C LYS A 14 -0.76 15.06 -9.57
N ALA A 15 -0.37 14.23 -10.53
CA ALA A 15 -0.18 12.80 -10.33
C ALA A 15 0.90 12.50 -9.28
N PHE A 16 0.79 11.35 -8.62
CA PHE A 16 1.81 10.85 -7.71
C PHE A 16 3.08 10.41 -8.46
N GLU A 17 4.22 10.49 -7.79
CA GLU A 17 5.55 10.17 -8.34
C GLU A 17 5.81 8.66 -8.32
N PHE A 18 5.09 7.91 -9.16
CA PHE A 18 5.18 6.44 -9.25
C PHE A 18 6.53 5.92 -9.76
N ASP A 19 7.35 6.76 -10.40
CA ASP A 19 8.74 6.43 -10.72
C ASP A 19 9.61 6.20 -9.46
N LYS A 20 9.14 6.69 -8.30
CA LYS A 20 9.71 6.46 -6.97
C LYS A 20 8.74 5.65 -6.12
N THR A 21 8.60 4.37 -6.43
CA THR A 21 7.72 3.45 -5.69
C THR A 21 8.53 2.51 -4.78
N THR A 22 8.06 2.31 -3.55
CA THR A 22 8.65 1.38 -2.58
C THR A 22 7.54 0.59 -1.89
N ALA A 23 7.62 -0.73 -1.95
CA ALA A 23 6.81 -1.62 -1.12
C ALA A 23 7.37 -1.63 0.31
N VAL A 24 6.54 -1.25 1.28
CA VAL A 24 6.88 -1.22 2.69
C VAL A 24 6.13 -2.34 3.40
N THR A 25 6.86 -3.21 4.07
CA THR A 25 6.28 -4.22 4.95
C THR A 25 6.37 -3.72 6.39
N VAL A 26 5.25 -3.75 7.11
CA VAL A 26 5.19 -3.48 8.54
C VAL A 26 4.72 -4.71 9.30
N SER A 27 4.99 -4.75 10.60
CA SER A 27 4.50 -5.83 11.46
C SER A 27 2.97 -5.91 11.45
N GLY A 28 2.45 -7.13 11.38
CA GLY A 28 1.01 -7.40 11.46
C GLY A 28 0.49 -7.24 12.88
N ASP A 29 -0.81 -7.50 13.06
CA ASP A 29 -1.40 -7.57 14.39
C ASP A 29 -1.02 -8.89 15.09
N THR A 30 -1.24 -8.99 16.39
CA THR A 30 -0.79 -10.12 17.22
C THR A 30 -1.22 -11.50 16.69
N TRP A 31 -2.30 -11.56 15.92
CA TRP A 31 -2.83 -12.79 15.29
C TRP A 31 -2.57 -12.89 13.77
N ASN A 32 -1.91 -11.89 13.16
CA ASN A 32 -1.53 -11.89 11.76
C ASN A 32 0.01 -11.84 11.63
N PRO A 33 0.69 -13.00 11.65
CA PRO A 33 2.16 -13.06 11.57
C PRO A 33 2.69 -12.65 10.19
N CYS A 34 1.84 -12.56 9.18
CA CYS A 34 2.27 -12.29 7.81
C CYS A 34 2.72 -10.86 7.57
N GLY A 35 2.36 -9.93 8.45
CA GLY A 35 2.67 -8.52 8.25
C GLY A 35 1.56 -7.78 7.53
N HIS A 36 1.82 -6.52 7.23
CA HIS A 36 0.94 -5.66 6.45
C HIS A 36 1.74 -4.88 5.43
N MET A 37 1.23 -4.78 4.20
CA MET A 37 1.89 -4.08 3.11
C MET A 37 1.32 -2.69 2.89
N ILE A 38 2.23 -1.75 2.62
CA ILE A 38 1.94 -0.35 2.36
C ILE A 38 2.76 0.09 1.15
N LEU A 39 2.12 0.71 0.16
CA LEU A 39 2.79 1.27 -1.00
C LEU A 39 3.25 2.69 -0.70
N GLN A 40 4.56 2.93 -0.66
CA GLN A 40 5.09 4.29 -0.68
C GLN A 40 5.27 4.77 -2.13
N VAL A 41 4.77 5.96 -2.43
CA VAL A 41 4.91 6.62 -3.73
C VAL A 41 5.49 8.02 -3.53
N GLY A 42 6.57 8.35 -4.24
CA GLY A 42 7.32 9.59 -4.11
C GLY A 42 8.50 9.51 -3.14
N ALA A 43 9.45 10.43 -3.32
CA ALA A 43 10.69 10.49 -2.55
C ALA A 43 10.68 11.59 -1.47
N ALA A 44 10.44 12.85 -1.85
CA ALA A 44 10.55 13.99 -0.94
C ALA A 44 9.29 14.22 -0.09
N ALA A 45 8.11 13.99 -0.67
CA ALA A 45 6.81 14.11 -0.01
C ALA A 45 5.98 12.85 -0.27
N PRO A 46 6.36 11.71 0.34
CA PRO A 46 5.77 10.43 0.01
C PRO A 46 4.29 10.35 0.42
N TYR A 47 3.55 9.61 -0.38
CA TYR A 47 2.22 9.10 -0.06
C TYR A 47 2.30 7.61 0.24
N TYR A 48 1.51 7.16 1.20
CA TYR A 48 1.47 5.78 1.67
C TYR A 48 0.06 5.22 1.46
N PHE A 49 -0.10 4.22 0.60
CA PHE A 49 -1.40 3.61 0.30
C PHE A 49 -1.51 2.22 0.89
N HIS A 50 -2.66 1.90 1.48
CA HIS A 50 -2.94 0.55 1.99
C HIS A 50 -4.42 0.30 2.16
N VAL A 51 -4.76 -0.95 2.49
CA VAL A 51 -6.10 -1.35 2.92
C VAL A 51 -6.11 -1.47 4.45
N ALA A 52 -7.21 -1.05 5.10
CA ALA A 52 -7.30 -0.96 6.56
C ALA A 52 -8.51 -1.72 7.15
N GLY A 53 -9.27 -2.46 6.34
CA GLY A 53 -10.47 -3.14 6.80
C GLY A 53 -10.97 -4.23 5.86
N ILE A 54 -11.90 -5.05 6.35
CA ILE A 54 -12.45 -6.20 5.63
C ILE A 54 -13.30 -5.76 4.42
N ARG A 55 -14.06 -4.67 4.55
CA ARG A 55 -14.84 -4.08 3.46
C ARG A 55 -14.82 -2.58 3.60
N SER A 56 -13.67 -1.98 3.34
CA SER A 56 -13.47 -0.53 3.45
C SER A 56 -12.86 0.02 2.17
N ARG A 57 -13.04 1.32 1.92
CA ARG A 57 -12.19 2.00 0.94
C ARG A 57 -10.74 1.92 1.39
N PRO A 58 -9.78 1.71 0.46
CA PRO A 58 -8.38 1.85 0.81
C PRO A 58 -8.08 3.26 1.32
N LYS A 59 -7.02 3.36 2.12
CA LYS A 59 -6.60 4.58 2.79
C LYS A 59 -5.26 5.05 2.27
N TYR A 60 -5.04 6.35 2.37
CA TYR A 60 -3.74 6.95 2.10
C TYR A 60 -3.27 7.80 3.28
N MET A 61 -1.95 7.99 3.38
CA MET A 61 -1.32 8.80 4.41
C MET A 61 -0.17 9.61 3.82
N ARG A 62 0.10 10.77 4.42
CA ARG A 62 1.37 11.49 4.27
C ARG A 62 2.38 10.97 5.30
N GLU A 63 3.65 11.39 5.19
CA GLU A 63 4.76 10.95 6.06
C GLU A 63 4.46 11.04 7.57
N ASP A 64 3.87 12.14 8.01
CA ASP A 64 3.43 12.35 9.40
C ASP A 64 2.30 11.38 9.80
N GLY A 65 1.32 11.19 8.92
CA GLY A 65 0.27 10.20 9.07
C GLY A 65 0.81 8.77 9.17
N PHE A 66 1.82 8.42 8.36
CA PHE A 66 2.45 7.11 8.39
C PHE A 66 3.19 6.86 9.72
N LYS A 67 3.92 7.85 10.23
CA LYS A 67 4.56 7.78 11.57
C LYS A 67 3.53 7.63 12.68
N ARG A 68 2.42 8.37 12.59
CA ARG A 68 1.29 8.27 13.53
C ARG A 68 0.67 6.88 13.50
N TYR A 69 0.39 6.34 12.31
CA TYR A 69 -0.11 4.98 12.10
C TYR A 69 0.78 3.94 12.77
N LEU A 70 2.09 3.98 12.50
CA LEU A 70 3.04 3.06 13.14
C LEU A 70 2.99 3.15 14.66
N LYS A 71 2.98 4.36 15.21
CA LYS A 71 2.96 4.60 16.66
C LYS A 71 1.67 4.11 17.31
N GLU A 72 0.51 4.50 16.78
CA GLU A 72 -0.79 4.21 17.40
C GLU A 72 -1.16 2.72 17.30
N HIS A 73 -0.77 2.06 16.21
CA HIS A 73 -0.96 0.61 16.04
C HIS A 73 0.19 -0.23 16.63
N LYS A 74 1.21 0.40 17.23
CA LYS A 74 2.42 -0.27 17.75
C LYS A 74 3.11 -1.14 16.69
N LYS A 75 3.11 -0.68 15.44
CA LYS A 75 3.73 -1.36 14.31
C LYS A 75 5.15 -0.86 14.09
N ARG A 76 5.98 -1.71 13.50
CA ARG A 76 7.34 -1.37 13.06
C ARG A 76 7.53 -1.74 11.60
N VAL A 77 8.35 -0.95 10.89
CA VAL A 77 8.78 -1.30 9.53
C VAL A 77 9.71 -2.50 9.61
N LEU A 78 9.40 -3.54 8.83
CA LEU A 78 10.20 -4.75 8.70
C LEU A 78 11.10 -4.68 7.46
N SER A 79 10.59 -4.16 6.34
CA SER A 79 11.36 -4.02 5.11
C SER A 79 10.84 -2.89 4.23
N ARG A 80 11.73 -2.39 3.37
CA ARG A 80 11.45 -1.45 2.29
C ARG A 80 12.10 -2.00 1.02
N VAL A 81 11.31 -2.22 -0.02
CA VAL A 81 11.80 -2.74 -1.30
C VAL A 81 11.39 -1.80 -2.41
N ALA A 82 12.37 -1.26 -3.15
CA ALA A 82 12.10 -0.43 -4.31
C ALA A 82 11.41 -1.26 -5.40
N VAL A 83 10.33 -0.75 -5.96
CA VAL A 83 9.57 -1.41 -7.02
C VAL A 83 9.65 -0.53 -8.28
N PRO A 84 10.35 -0.97 -9.33
CA PRO A 84 10.44 -0.19 -10.57
C PRO A 84 9.08 -0.18 -11.27
N ILE A 85 8.62 1.02 -11.60
CA ILE A 85 7.37 1.26 -12.34
C ILE A 85 7.74 1.80 -13.73
N LYS A 86 7.38 1.05 -14.76
CA LYS A 86 7.67 1.40 -16.17
C LYS A 86 6.62 2.35 -16.76
N TYR A 87 5.38 2.24 -16.30
CA TYR A 87 4.23 3.00 -16.78
C TYR A 87 3.54 3.74 -15.61
N PRO A 88 4.15 4.84 -15.08
CA PRO A 88 3.61 5.61 -13.95
C PRO A 88 2.15 6.03 -14.10
N GLU A 89 1.73 6.40 -15.32
CA GLU A 89 0.37 6.82 -15.64
C GLU A 89 -0.65 5.70 -15.47
N LYS A 90 -0.27 4.45 -15.77
CA LYS A 90 -1.14 3.29 -15.56
C LYS A 90 -1.24 2.91 -14.09
N ALA A 91 -0.14 3.06 -13.35
CA ALA A 91 -0.15 2.88 -11.89
C ALA A 91 -1.05 3.93 -11.21
N GLN A 92 -0.98 5.19 -11.65
CA GLN A 92 -1.87 6.27 -11.20
C GLN A 92 -3.34 5.93 -11.46
N ALA A 93 -3.70 5.62 -12.71
CA ALA A 93 -5.07 5.27 -13.07
C ALA A 93 -5.59 4.07 -12.24
N LYS A 94 -4.72 3.10 -11.94
CA LYS A 94 -5.07 1.95 -11.11
C LYS A 94 -5.27 2.30 -9.65
N VAL A 95 -4.43 3.16 -9.07
CA VAL A 95 -4.66 3.67 -7.71
C VAL A 95 -5.99 4.41 -7.65
N ASP A 96 -6.26 5.32 -8.59
CA ASP A 96 -7.51 6.08 -8.61
C ASP A 96 -8.74 5.15 -8.71
N GLU A 97 -8.67 4.13 -9.57
CA GLU A 97 -9.71 3.09 -9.67
C GLU A 97 -9.93 2.38 -8.33
N LEU A 98 -8.87 1.90 -7.68
CA LEU A 98 -8.99 1.12 -6.45
C LEU A 98 -9.38 1.97 -5.24
N MET A 99 -8.91 3.22 -5.15
CA MET A 99 -9.26 4.15 -4.08
C MET A 99 -10.74 4.59 -4.16
N SER A 100 -11.33 4.62 -5.37
CA SER A 100 -12.73 5.07 -5.58
C SER A 100 -13.79 4.11 -5.04
N LYS A 101 -13.45 2.82 -4.87
CA LYS A 101 -14.39 1.75 -4.52
C LYS A 101 -13.99 1.01 -3.24
N PRO A 102 -14.94 0.40 -2.52
CA PRO A 102 -14.61 -0.46 -1.40
C PRO A 102 -13.73 -1.64 -1.85
N TRP A 103 -12.68 -1.90 -1.09
CA TRP A 103 -11.86 -3.09 -1.22
C TRP A 103 -12.38 -4.18 -0.26
N THR A 104 -12.75 -5.34 -0.80
CA THR A 104 -13.24 -6.46 0.00
C THR A 104 -12.11 -7.46 0.22
N TRP A 105 -11.65 -7.53 1.47
CA TRP A 105 -10.62 -8.44 1.93
C TRP A 105 -11.14 -9.88 1.93
N MET A 106 -10.58 -10.74 1.08
CA MET A 106 -10.97 -12.15 0.98
C MET A 106 -9.86 -13.09 1.48
N VAL A 107 -9.12 -12.64 2.51
CA VAL A 107 -8.02 -13.37 3.18
C VAL A 107 -6.78 -13.57 2.29
N LEU A 108 -6.86 -14.48 1.32
CA LEU A 108 -5.78 -14.79 0.37
C LEU A 108 -5.96 -13.98 -0.92
N PRO A 109 -7.09 -14.08 -1.64
CA PRO A 109 -7.42 -13.11 -2.68
C PRO A 109 -7.78 -11.75 -2.09
N ASN A 110 -7.44 -10.67 -2.81
CA ASN A 110 -7.75 -9.29 -2.44
C ASN A 110 -7.29 -8.90 -1.01
N ASN A 111 -6.05 -9.19 -0.66
CA ASN A 111 -5.46 -8.74 0.60
C ASN A 111 -4.60 -7.47 0.43
N CYS A 112 -3.80 -7.12 1.44
CA CYS A 112 -2.91 -5.96 1.35
C CYS A 112 -1.83 -6.12 0.26
N ALA A 113 -1.31 -7.33 0.06
CA ALA A 113 -0.37 -7.63 -1.01
C ALA A 113 -1.03 -7.52 -2.38
N GLY A 114 -2.21 -8.13 -2.56
CA GLY A 114 -2.98 -8.06 -3.81
C GLY A 114 -3.37 -6.63 -4.22
N PHE A 115 -3.64 -5.75 -3.24
CA PHE A 115 -3.85 -4.33 -3.49
C PHE A 115 -2.59 -3.67 -4.08
N LEU A 116 -1.43 -3.89 -3.47
CA LEU A 116 -0.15 -3.37 -3.96
C LEU A 116 0.20 -3.94 -5.34
N GLU A 117 0.09 -5.26 -5.51
CA GLU A 117 0.32 -5.99 -6.76
C GLU A 117 -0.48 -5.40 -7.91
N SER A 118 -1.78 -5.19 -7.70
CA SER A 118 -2.67 -4.63 -8.72
C SER A 118 -2.15 -3.29 -9.25
N ILE A 119 -1.63 -2.45 -8.35
CA ILE A 119 -1.10 -1.12 -8.70
C ILE A 119 0.22 -1.24 -9.44
N VAL A 120 1.18 -1.98 -8.88
CA VAL A 120 2.54 -2.05 -9.45
C VAL A 120 2.57 -2.83 -10.77
N GLN A 121 1.72 -3.86 -10.93
CA GLN A 121 1.58 -4.61 -12.17
C GLN A 121 0.90 -3.80 -13.27
N ALA A 122 -0.10 -2.97 -12.94
CA ALA A 122 -0.63 -1.99 -13.89
C ALA A 122 0.47 -1.01 -14.35
N GLY A 123 1.37 -0.64 -13.43
CA GLY A 123 2.59 0.12 -13.70
C GLY A 123 3.68 -0.63 -14.49
N GLY A 124 3.46 -1.89 -14.89
CA GLY A 124 4.40 -2.69 -15.67
C GLY A 124 5.51 -3.36 -14.85
N SER A 125 5.37 -3.42 -13.52
CA SER A 125 6.23 -4.23 -12.67
C SER A 125 5.77 -5.69 -12.67
N SER A 126 6.69 -6.64 -12.60
CA SER A 126 6.35 -8.06 -12.32
C SER A 126 6.22 -8.34 -10.83
N ALA A 127 6.33 -7.30 -9.98
CA ALA A 127 6.48 -7.50 -8.55
C ALA A 127 5.23 -8.02 -7.86
N GLY A 128 5.42 -8.95 -6.92
CA GLY A 128 4.35 -9.49 -6.09
C GLY A 128 4.83 -10.39 -4.95
N LEU A 129 3.88 -11.09 -4.33
CA LEU A 129 4.07 -12.12 -3.33
C LEU A 129 3.28 -13.36 -3.73
N TYR A 130 3.97 -14.49 -3.79
CA TYR A 130 3.34 -15.77 -4.04
C TYR A 130 2.58 -16.28 -2.81
N LEU A 131 3.18 -16.15 -1.62
CA LEU A 131 2.64 -16.68 -0.36
C LEU A 131 1.65 -15.73 0.31
N ASN A 132 1.46 -14.51 -0.23
CA ASN A 132 0.64 -13.48 0.38
C ASN A 132 1.04 -13.17 1.85
N CYS A 133 2.29 -13.48 2.21
CA CYS A 133 2.83 -13.37 3.55
C CYS A 133 4.12 -12.53 3.54
N PRO A 134 4.01 -11.19 3.61
CA PRO A 134 5.13 -10.25 3.46
C PRO A 134 6.32 -10.43 4.41
N THR A 135 6.13 -11.14 5.52
CA THR A 135 7.19 -11.45 6.48
C THR A 135 7.98 -12.69 6.09
N LEU A 136 7.37 -13.62 5.34
CA LEU A 136 8.00 -14.86 4.87
C LEU A 136 8.56 -14.75 3.44
N GLU A 137 8.08 -13.77 2.67
CA GLU A 137 8.51 -13.54 1.30
C GLU A 137 8.73 -12.05 1.04
N LYS A 138 9.83 -11.73 0.34
CA LYS A 138 10.12 -10.37 -0.10
C LYS A 138 9.30 -10.06 -1.35
N PHE A 139 8.65 -8.90 -1.33
CA PHE A 139 7.96 -8.35 -2.50
C PHE A 139 8.98 -8.10 -3.62
N ARG A 140 8.85 -8.78 -4.75
CA ARG A 140 9.80 -8.72 -5.86
C ARG A 140 9.14 -9.07 -7.19
#